data_AF-A0A966RCH2-F1
#
_entry.id   AF-A0A966RCH2-F1
#
_cell.length_a   1.000
_cell.length_b   1.000
_cell.length_c   1.000
_cell.angle_alpha   90.00
_cell.angle_beta   90.00
_cell.angle_gamma   90.00
#
_symmetry.space_group_name_H-M   'P 1'
#
loop_
_entity.id
_entity.type
_entity.pdbx_description
1 polymer ?
#
loop_
_entity_poly.entity_id
_entity_poly.type
_entity_poly.pdbx_seq_one_letter_code
_entity_poly.pdbx_strand_id
1 'polypeptide(L)'
;MEVRLASYGARITSIKVPDRNSAMADVVLGFDTVEPYRSSVKKPYLGATLGRYAGRIANGRFTLDGVEHVLAKNNGPNHNHGGVAGF
;
A
#
# COMPACT_ATOMS: atom_id res chain seq x y z
N MET A 1 9.96 20.91 -6.00
CA MET A 1 9.47 19.57 -5.60
C MET A 1 8.19 19.30 -6.38
N GLU A 2 8.04 18.10 -6.95
CA GLU A 2 6.82 17.64 -7.64
C GLU A 2 6.39 16.31 -7.01
N VAL A 3 5.08 16.14 -6.77
CA VAL A 3 4.50 14.88 -6.30
C VAL A 3 3.39 14.47 -7.24
N ARG A 4 3.38 13.21 -7.66
CA ARG A 4 2.31 12.62 -8.47
C ARG A 4 1.50 11.65 -7.64
N LEU A 5 0.18 11.79 -7.72
CA LEU A 5 -0.77 10.92 -7.05
C LEU A 5 -1.65 10.19 -8.07
N ALA A 6 -1.93 8.92 -7.80
CA ALA A 6 -2.92 8.13 -8.52
C ALA A 6 -4.16 7.92 -7.65
N SER A 7 -5.35 8.08 -8.25
CA SER A 7 -6.62 7.84 -7.57
C SER A 7 -6.81 6.39 -7.12
N TYR A 8 -6.24 5.44 -7.87
CA TYR A 8 -6.31 4.01 -7.56
C TYR A 8 -5.47 3.67 -6.33
N GLY A 9 -6.08 3.64 -5.14
CA GLY A 9 -5.40 3.39 -3.86
C GLY A 9 -4.69 4.62 -3.27
N ALA A 10 -5.08 5.82 -3.72
CA ALA A 10 -4.51 7.11 -3.30
C ALA A 10 -2.97 7.06 -3.20
N ARG A 11 -2.33 6.59 -4.29
CA ARG A 11 -0.90 6.24 -4.25
C ARG A 11 -0.02 7.39 -4.65
N ILE A 12 1.12 7.50 -4.01
CA ILE A 12 2.25 8.27 -4.52
C ILE A 12 2.94 7.45 -5.60
N THR A 13 3.00 7.97 -6.82
CA THR A 13 3.68 7.30 -7.96
C THR A 13 5.02 7.93 -8.31
N SER A 14 5.29 9.15 -7.84
CA SER A 14 6.55 9.86 -8.05
C SER A 14 6.73 10.97 -7.01
N ILE A 15 7.94 11.14 -6.51
CA ILE A 15 8.36 12.32 -5.73
C ILE A 15 9.66 12.82 -6.34
N LYS A 16 9.62 13.94 -7.05
CA LYS A 16 10.81 14.56 -7.61
C LYS A 16 11.34 15.66 -6.72
N VAL A 17 12.60 15.54 -6.31
CA VAL A 17 13.32 16.53 -5.49
C VAL A 17 14.69 16.85 -6.12
N PRO A 18 15.22 18.07 -5.93
CA PRO A 18 16.54 18.44 -6.43
C PRO A 18 17.65 17.78 -5.60
N ASP A 19 18.72 17.38 -6.25
CA ASP A 19 19.99 17.01 -5.60
C ASP A 19 20.84 18.25 -5.28
N ARG A 20 22.10 18.03 -4.85
CA ARG A 20 23.05 19.11 -4.53
C ARG A 20 23.42 20.00 -5.73
N ASN A 21 23.19 19.53 -6.95
CA ASN A 21 23.43 20.23 -8.21
C ASN A 21 22.14 20.79 -8.81
N SER A 22 21.04 20.82 -8.04
CA SER A 22 19.69 21.20 -8.51
C SER A 22 19.09 20.29 -9.59
N ALA A 23 19.65 19.09 -9.81
CA ALA A 23 19.08 18.11 -10.73
C ALA A 23 17.91 17.37 -10.07
N MET A 24 16.76 17.32 -10.73
CA MET A 24 15.56 16.67 -10.19
C MET A 24 15.65 15.15 -10.38
N ALA A 25 15.51 14.39 -9.29
CA ALA A 25 15.45 12.92 -9.31
C ALA A 25 14.18 12.42 -8.63
N ASP A 26 13.61 11.31 -9.13
CA ASP A 26 12.54 10.59 -8.44
C ASP A 26 13.13 9.74 -7.31
N VAL A 27 12.59 9.89 -6.10
CA VAL A 27 13.14 9.27 -4.89
C VAL A 27 12.24 8.18 -4.30
N VAL A 28 11.18 7.77 -5.00
CA VAL A 28 10.31 6.67 -4.58
C VAL A 28 10.28 5.56 -5.63
N LEU A 29 9.98 4.34 -5.17
CA LEU A 29 9.75 3.20 -6.06
C LEU A 29 8.33 3.24 -6.62
N GLY A 30 8.19 2.95 -7.90
CA GLY A 30 6.91 2.92 -8.59
C GLY A 30 7.02 2.28 -9.97
N PHE A 31 5.93 2.38 -10.72
CA PHE A 31 5.82 2.00 -12.13
C PHE A 31 5.28 3.17 -12.95
N ASP A 32 5.59 3.15 -14.25
CA ASP A 32 5.19 4.20 -15.19
C ASP A 32 3.71 4.12 -15.62
N THR A 33 3.12 2.91 -15.58
CA THR A 33 1.71 2.68 -15.97
C THR A 33 0.91 2.04 -14.84
N VAL A 34 -0.43 2.00 -14.97
CA VAL A 34 -1.33 1.50 -13.91
C VAL A 34 -1.38 -0.02 -13.84
N GLU A 35 -1.12 -0.71 -14.96
CA GLU A 35 -1.25 -2.17 -15.09
C GLU A 35 -0.35 -2.93 -14.10
N PRO A 36 0.95 -2.59 -13.94
CA PRO A 36 1.82 -3.24 -12.95
C PRO A 36 1.32 -3.10 -11.51
N TYR A 37 0.68 -1.97 -11.17
CA TYR A 37 0.09 -1.81 -9.84
C TYR A 37 -1.13 -2.72 -9.62
N ARG A 38 -1.89 -3.02 -10.68
CA ARG A 38 -3.06 -3.92 -10.63
C ARG A 38 -2.68 -5.40 -10.68
N SER A 39 -1.66 -5.75 -11.46
CA SER A 39 -1.26 -7.14 -11.73
C SER A 39 -0.20 -7.69 -10.78
N SER A 40 0.38 -6.86 -9.92
CA SER A 40 1.45 -7.26 -9.01
C SER A 40 1.00 -8.40 -8.08
N VAL A 41 1.38 -9.63 -8.45
CA VAL A 41 1.06 -10.90 -7.76
C VAL A 41 1.54 -10.90 -6.30
N LYS A 42 2.53 -10.06 -5.98
CA LYS A 42 3.08 -9.90 -4.62
C LYS A 42 2.58 -8.66 -3.86
N LYS A 43 1.71 -7.82 -4.47
CA LYS A 43 1.17 -6.57 -3.91
C LYS A 43 2.19 -5.80 -3.07
N PRO A 44 3.24 -5.21 -3.66
CA PRO A 44 4.27 -4.51 -2.90
C PRO A 44 3.77 -3.21 -2.22
N TYR A 45 2.48 -2.86 -2.37
CA TYR A 45 1.83 -1.67 -1.81
C TYR A 45 2.59 -0.35 -2.08
N LEU A 46 3.37 -0.29 -3.17
CA LEU A 46 4.24 0.84 -3.49
C LEU A 46 3.44 2.14 -3.51
N GLY A 47 3.82 3.05 -2.62
CA GLY A 47 3.20 4.37 -2.46
C GLY A 47 1.73 4.35 -2.06
N ALA A 48 1.12 3.19 -1.80
CA ALA A 48 -0.31 3.08 -1.57
C ALA A 48 -0.73 3.54 -0.19
N THR A 49 -1.91 4.15 -0.11
CA THR A 49 -2.60 4.32 1.17
C THR A 49 -3.14 2.97 1.61
N LEU A 50 -2.80 2.55 2.83
CA LEU A 50 -3.18 1.24 3.36
C LEU A 50 -4.41 1.35 4.26
N GLY A 51 -5.39 0.47 4.06
CA GLY A 51 -6.62 0.49 4.84
C GLY A 51 -7.45 -0.78 4.68
N ARG A 52 -8.37 -1.07 5.60
CA ARG A 52 -8.75 -0.27 6.79
C ARG A 52 -7.78 -0.36 7.98
N TYR A 53 -6.85 -1.31 7.97
CA TYR A 53 -5.82 -1.46 9.00
C TYR A 53 -4.46 -1.74 8.35
N ALA A 54 -3.47 -0.89 8.64
CA ALA A 54 -2.10 -1.09 8.18
C ALA A 54 -1.33 -2.01 9.13
N GLY A 55 -0.52 -2.91 8.58
CA GLY A 55 0.19 -3.93 9.35
C GLY A 55 -0.63 -5.20 9.50
N ARG A 56 -0.28 -6.02 10.51
CA ARG A 56 -0.83 -7.37 10.67
C ARG A 56 -1.79 -7.48 11.84
N ILE A 57 -2.89 -8.19 11.64
CA ILE A 57 -3.76 -8.71 12.70
C ILE A 57 -3.50 -10.21 12.84
N ALA A 58 -3.05 -10.60 14.03
CA ALA A 58 -2.65 -11.96 14.33
C ALA A 58 -3.80 -12.94 14.12
N ASN A 59 -3.51 -14.09 13.51
CA ASN A 59 -4.48 -15.14 13.23
C ASN A 59 -5.71 -14.70 12.40
N GLY A 60 -5.64 -13.52 11.78
CA GLY A 60 -6.74 -12.92 11.02
C GLY A 60 -8.00 -12.74 11.86
N ARG A 61 -7.89 -12.47 13.16
CA ARG A 61 -9.04 -12.25 14.02
C ARG A 61 -8.76 -11.25 15.11
N PHE A 62 -9.81 -10.58 15.56
CA PHE A 62 -9.79 -9.70 16.73
C PHE A 62 -11.19 -9.60 17.32
N THR A 63 -11.30 -9.18 18.57
CA THR A 63 -12.59 -8.91 19.23
C THR A 63 -12.76 -7.41 19.38
N LEU A 64 -13.94 -6.89 19.02
CA LEU A 64 -14.33 -5.51 19.24
C LEU A 64 -15.74 -5.49 19.82
N ASP A 65 -15.93 -4.75 20.91
CA ASP A 65 -17.23 -4.64 21.62
C ASP A 65 -17.86 -6.00 21.95
N GLY A 66 -17.02 -6.97 22.32
CA GLY A 66 -17.44 -8.33 22.66
C GLY A 66 -17.74 -9.24 21.45
N VAL A 67 -17.63 -8.74 20.21
CA VAL A 67 -17.88 -9.50 18.98
C VAL A 67 -16.55 -9.93 18.35
N GLU A 68 -16.40 -11.23 18.06
CA GLU A 68 -15.25 -11.73 17.31
C GLU A 68 -15.42 -11.43 15.81
N HIS A 69 -14.42 -10.79 15.22
CA HIS A 69 -14.32 -10.55 13.80
C HIS A 69 -13.24 -11.45 13.19
N VAL A 70 -13.66 -12.30 12.26
CA VAL A 70 -12.74 -13.13 11.45
C VAL A 70 -12.51 -12.45 10.11
N LEU A 71 -11.25 -12.32 9.72
CA LEU A 71 -10.78 -11.61 8.55
C LEU A 71 -10.07 -12.56 7.57
N ALA A 72 -9.90 -12.10 6.34
CA ALA A 72 -9.11 -12.81 5.34
C ALA A 72 -7.64 -12.96 5.78
N LYS A 73 -7.14 -14.19 5.80
CA LYS A 73 -5.71 -14.48 6.04
C LYS A 73 -4.92 -14.38 4.75
N ASN A 74 -4.52 -13.17 4.39
CA ASN A 74 -3.77 -12.88 3.16
C ASN A 74 -2.25 -12.88 3.36
N ASN A 75 -1.76 -13.15 4.58
CA ASN A 75 -0.33 -13.26 4.86
C ASN A 75 -0.06 -14.36 5.88
N GLY A 76 0.08 -15.61 5.40
CA GLY A 76 0.24 -16.77 6.26
C GLY A 76 -0.97 -16.92 7.20
N PRO A 77 -0.78 -17.05 8.53
CA PRO A 77 -1.90 -17.12 9.46
C PRO A 77 -2.58 -15.76 9.70
N ASN A 78 -1.99 -14.66 9.23
CA ASN A 78 -2.38 -13.30 9.60
C ASN A 78 -3.19 -12.59 8.51
N HIS A 79 -3.96 -11.59 8.95
CA HIS A 79 -4.52 -10.58 8.07
C HIS A 79 -3.52 -9.43 7.96
N ASN A 80 -3.30 -8.87 6.77
CA ASN A 80 -2.32 -7.84 6.52
C ASN A 80 -2.88 -6.74 5.63
N HIS A 81 -2.58 -5.48 5.96
CA HIS A 81 -2.89 -4.29 5.15
C HIS A 81 -4.34 -4.23 4.66
N GLY A 82 -5.33 -4.60 5.49
CA GLY A 82 -6.74 -4.56 5.12
C GLY A 82 -7.25 -5.73 4.25
N GLY A 83 -6.40 -6.69 3.91
CA GLY A 83 -6.81 -7.98 3.36
C GLY A 83 -6.62 -8.11 1.85
N VAL A 84 -7.55 -8.85 1.21
CA VAL A 84 -7.43 -9.18 -0.22
C VAL A 84 -7.57 -7.94 -1.10
N ALA A 85 -8.39 -6.97 -0.70
CA ALA A 85 -8.58 -5.69 -1.37
C ALA A 85 -8.32 -4.54 -0.39
N GLY A 86 -7.14 -4.55 0.24
CA GLY A 86 -6.76 -3.56 1.24
C GLY A 86 -5.89 -2.45 0.66
N PHE A 87 -6.56 -1.45 0.08
CA PHE A 87 -6.07 -0.13 -0.30
C PHE A 87 -7.26 0.75 -0.74
#